data_AF-A0AAW8T2S6-F1
#
_entry.id   AF-A0AAW8T2S6-F1
#
_cell.length_a   1.000
_cell.length_b   1.000
_cell.length_c   1.000
_cell.angle_alpha   90.00
_cell.angle_beta   90.00
_cell.angle_gamma   90.00
#
_symmetry.space_group_name_H-M   'P 1'
#
loop_
_entity.id
_entity.type
_entity.pdbx_description
1 polymer ?
#
loop_
_entity_poly.entity_id
_entity_poly.type
_entity_poly.pdbx_seq_one_letter_code
_entity_poly.pdbx_strand_id
1 'polypeptide(L)'
;MNQIYLDLVMSAIFEQFHTEQDFYQDYLGVNEVQWQQWKAGQNNLSPEANQKIKNLFSDYEWMLSQKVIRQTFLFPEKRPTAVAEYREMKTIVAQKWIASGLAQVEMIPFKNKNEEENHDFIDLRVTIDYDNWGYSDILSFRLPAHIQNQIASAHKKTALLDWVNENLTETYTSLDD
;
A
#
# COMPACT_ATOMS: atom_id res chain seq x y z
N MET A 1 -3.54 16.50 14.61
CA MET A 1 -2.90 15.27 14.09
C MET A 1 -1.72 15.65 13.21
N ASN A 2 -0.72 14.78 13.00
CA ASN A 2 0.30 15.05 11.99
C ASN A 2 -0.35 14.94 10.60
N GLN A 3 -0.32 16.02 9.80
CA GLN A 3 -0.98 16.06 8.49
C GLN A 3 -0.44 14.97 7.54
N ILE A 4 0.88 14.76 7.54
CA ILE A 4 1.53 13.75 6.68
C ILE A 4 1.08 12.34 7.04
N TYR A 5 0.89 12.07 8.33
CA TYR A 5 0.34 10.80 8.77
C TYR A 5 -1.08 10.60 8.23
N LEU A 6 -1.93 11.63 8.31
CA LEU A 6 -3.28 11.57 7.76
C LEU A 6 -3.24 11.35 6.24
N ASP A 7 -2.41 12.08 5.51
CA ASP A 7 -2.30 11.96 4.05
C ASP A 7 -1.89 10.54 3.63
N LEU A 8 -0.94 9.92 4.34
CA LEU A 8 -0.52 8.53 4.10
C LEU A 8 -1.64 7.52 4.40
N VAL A 9 -2.38 7.72 5.49
CA VAL A 9 -3.54 6.88 5.82
C VAL A 9 -4.62 7.02 4.76
N MET A 10 -4.92 8.24 4.31
CA MET A 10 -5.90 8.49 3.25
C MET A 10 -5.49 7.81 1.94
N SER A 11 -4.21 7.90 1.54
CA SER A 11 -3.69 7.17 0.38
C SER A 11 -3.91 5.66 0.52
N ALA A 12 -3.59 5.08 1.68
CA ALA A 12 -3.77 3.64 1.91
C ALA A 12 -5.24 3.22 1.90
N ILE A 13 -6.15 4.08 2.39
CA ILE A 13 -7.60 3.84 2.32
C ILE A 13 -8.06 3.80 0.87
N PHE A 14 -7.71 4.79 0.04
CA PHE A 14 -8.10 4.81 -1.38
C PHE A 14 -7.45 3.66 -2.17
N GLU A 15 -6.26 3.21 -1.76
CA GLU A 15 -5.61 2.03 -2.34
C GLU A 15 -6.27 0.70 -1.93
N GLN A 16 -7.15 0.65 -0.93
CA GLN A 16 -7.71 -0.62 -0.44
C GLN A 16 -9.23 -0.69 -0.49
N PHE A 17 -9.90 0.45 -0.33
CA PHE A 17 -11.34 0.60 -0.25
C PHE A 17 -11.87 1.42 -1.43
N HIS A 18 -13.11 1.17 -1.85
CA HIS A 18 -13.74 1.94 -2.93
C HIS A 18 -14.02 3.38 -2.51
N THR A 19 -14.46 3.56 -1.26
CA THR A 19 -14.73 4.87 -0.69
C THR A 19 -14.19 5.00 0.72
N GLU A 20 -13.93 6.25 1.14
CA GLU A 20 -13.60 6.57 2.53
C GLU A 20 -14.73 6.16 3.50
N GLN A 21 -15.98 6.19 3.02
CA GLN A 21 -17.15 5.77 3.79
C GLN A 21 -17.14 4.29 4.12
N ASP A 22 -16.87 3.43 3.14
CA ASP A 22 -16.77 1.98 3.35
C ASP A 22 -15.72 1.66 4.42
N PHE A 23 -14.63 2.42 4.44
CA PHE A 23 -13.60 2.26 5.45
C PHE A 23 -14.08 2.66 6.86
N TYR A 24 -14.57 3.89 7.08
CA TYR A 24 -14.88 4.30 8.44
C TYR A 24 -16.15 3.62 8.99
N GLN A 25 -17.13 3.36 8.13
CA GLN A 25 -18.42 2.83 8.55
C GLN A 25 -18.38 1.32 8.70
N ASP A 26 -17.91 0.60 7.68
CA ASP A 26 -18.01 -0.86 7.64
C ASP A 26 -16.78 -1.55 8.21
N TYR A 27 -15.59 -0.96 8.02
CA TYR A 27 -14.34 -1.53 8.54
C TYR A 27 -13.99 -1.03 9.94
N LEU A 28 -13.96 0.29 10.18
CA LEU A 28 -13.66 0.85 11.50
C LEU A 28 -14.84 0.75 12.47
N GLY A 29 -16.08 0.82 11.98
CA GLY A 29 -17.29 0.80 12.83
C GLY A 29 -17.53 2.13 13.56
N VAL A 30 -17.12 3.25 12.96
CA VAL A 30 -17.30 4.60 13.52
C VAL A 30 -18.24 5.41 12.64
N ASN A 31 -18.88 6.44 13.21
CA ASN A 31 -19.70 7.34 12.41
C ASN A 31 -18.88 8.47 11.77
N GLU A 32 -19.46 9.15 10.79
CA GLU A 32 -18.81 10.23 10.05
C GLU A 32 -18.32 11.35 10.99
N VAL A 33 -19.11 11.75 12.00
CA VAL A 33 -18.74 12.82 12.93
C VAL A 33 -17.47 12.45 13.70
N GLN A 34 -17.38 11.22 14.21
CA GLN A 34 -16.20 10.72 14.91
C GLN A 34 -14.98 10.67 13.99
N TRP A 35 -15.19 10.24 12.74
CA TRP A 35 -14.14 10.18 11.74
C TRP A 35 -13.59 11.57 11.39
N GLN A 36 -14.45 12.56 11.13
CA GLN A 36 -14.03 13.94 10.86
C GLN A 36 -13.33 14.57 12.07
N GLN A 37 -13.81 14.33 13.29
CA GLN A 37 -13.15 14.81 14.52
C GLN A 37 -11.76 14.20 14.69
N TRP A 38 -11.59 12.91 14.38
CA TRP A 38 -10.28 12.25 14.39
C TRP A 38 -9.33 12.87 13.35
N LYS A 39 -9.78 13.04 12.10
CA LYS A 39 -8.99 13.71 11.05
C LYS A 39 -8.57 15.13 11.46
N ALA A 40 -9.47 15.87 12.09
CA ALA A 40 -9.18 17.21 12.63
C ALA A 40 -8.28 17.20 13.88
N GLY A 41 -7.96 16.03 14.44
CA GLY A 41 -7.19 15.89 15.68
C GLY A 41 -7.93 16.37 16.93
N GLN A 42 -9.27 16.45 16.87
CA GLN A 42 -10.15 16.90 17.95
C GLN A 42 -10.56 15.75 18.87
N ASN A 43 -10.49 14.50 18.41
CA ASN A 43 -10.79 13.33 19.21
C ASN A 43 -9.87 12.15 18.84
N ASN A 44 -9.69 11.22 19.77
CA ASN A 44 -8.97 9.97 19.54
C ASN A 44 -9.95 8.85 19.22
N LEU A 45 -9.56 7.98 18.29
CA LEU A 45 -10.26 6.72 18.06
C LEU A 45 -9.94 5.71 19.17
N SER A 46 -10.76 4.67 19.29
CA SER A 46 -10.48 3.56 20.21
C SER A 46 -9.15 2.87 19.85
N PRO A 47 -8.48 2.20 20.80
CA PRO A 47 -7.26 1.44 20.51
C PRO A 47 -7.45 0.41 19.39
N GLU A 48 -8.61 -0.24 19.34
CA GLU A 48 -8.98 -1.18 18.28
C GLU A 48 -9.08 -0.51 16.91
N ALA A 49 -9.75 0.64 16.82
CA ALA A 49 -9.86 1.39 15.57
C ALA A 49 -8.50 1.93 15.11
N ASN A 50 -7.63 2.37 16.02
CA ASN A 50 -6.26 2.75 15.68
C ASN A 50 -5.43 1.54 15.19
N GLN A 51 -5.64 0.36 15.77
CA GLN A 51 -5.00 -0.87 15.29
C GLN A 51 -5.48 -1.22 13.87
N LYS A 52 -6.77 -1.06 13.58
CA LYS A 52 -7.32 -1.23 12.22
C LYS A 52 -6.71 -0.25 11.21
N ILE A 53 -6.49 1.01 11.58
CA ILE A 53 -5.76 1.97 10.75
C ILE A 53 -4.32 1.52 10.51
N LYS A 54 -3.62 1.04 11.55
CA LYS A 54 -2.26 0.48 11.37
C LYS A 54 -2.27 -0.70 10.40
N ASN A 55 -3.29 -1.56 10.47
CA ASN A 55 -3.44 -2.74 9.62
C ASN A 55 -3.72 -2.45 8.13
N LEU A 56 -3.95 -1.17 7.76
CA LEU A 56 -3.88 -0.75 6.36
C LEU A 56 -2.48 -0.97 5.77
N PHE A 57 -1.46 -1.07 6.62
CA PHE A 57 -0.09 -1.30 6.21
C PHE A 57 0.36 -2.66 6.73
N SER A 58 1.21 -3.35 5.97
CA SER A 58 2.09 -4.35 6.57
C SER A 58 2.99 -3.71 7.63
N ASP A 59 3.61 -4.51 8.51
CA ASP A 59 4.54 -3.95 9.49
C ASP A 59 5.73 -3.23 8.82
N TYR A 60 6.21 -3.71 7.68
CA TYR A 60 7.25 -3.04 6.91
C TYR A 60 6.76 -1.73 6.29
N GLU A 61 5.58 -1.73 5.68
CA GLU A 61 4.97 -0.54 5.10
C GLU A 61 4.69 0.53 6.16
N TRP A 62 4.26 0.11 7.36
CA TRP A 62 4.09 0.98 8.51
C TRP A 62 5.42 1.59 8.93
N MET A 63 6.46 0.77 9.05
CA MET A 63 7.81 1.25 9.37
C MET A 63 8.31 2.25 8.32
N LEU A 64 8.06 2.00 7.03
CA LEU A 64 8.41 2.90 5.93
C LEU A 64 7.63 4.23 6.04
N SER A 65 6.34 4.19 6.37
CA SER A 65 5.53 5.40 6.57
C SER A 65 6.08 6.26 7.72
N GLN A 66 6.50 5.63 8.81
CA GLN A 66 7.15 6.33 9.93
C GLN A 66 8.49 6.96 9.52
N LYS A 67 9.29 6.31 8.66
CA LYS A 67 10.52 6.90 8.12
C LYS A 67 10.23 8.16 7.31
N VAL A 68 9.21 8.13 6.46
CA VAL A 68 8.80 9.30 5.66
C VAL A 68 8.31 10.43 6.55
N ILE A 69 7.43 10.15 7.52
CA ILE A 69 6.96 11.14 8.49
C ILE A 69 8.13 11.80 9.22
N ARG A 70 9.11 11.01 9.69
CA ARG A 70 10.32 11.55 10.32
C ARG A 70 11.13 12.43 9.35
N GLN A 71 11.29 12.03 8.09
CA GLN A 71 12.00 12.83 7.10
C GLN A 71 11.30 14.17 6.84
N THR A 72 9.97 14.21 6.76
CA THR A 72 9.22 15.46 6.59
C THR A 72 9.24 16.39 7.81
N PHE A 73 9.60 15.86 8.98
CA PHE A 73 9.89 16.67 10.15
C PHE A 73 11.27 17.34 10.04
N LEU A 74 12.28 16.58 9.59
CA LEU A 74 13.65 17.07 9.39
C LEU A 74 13.79 18.00 8.17
N PHE A 75 13.00 17.75 7.13
CA PHE A 75 12.99 18.45 5.84
C PHE A 75 11.56 18.90 5.51
N PRO A 76 11.08 20.00 6.12
CA PRO A 76 9.71 20.49 5.94
C PRO A 76 9.28 20.72 4.49
N GLU A 77 10.22 21.04 3.61
CA GLU A 77 10.02 21.24 2.17
C GLU A 77 9.56 19.97 1.43
N LYS A 78 9.79 18.79 2.01
CA LYS A 78 9.35 17.49 1.47
C LYS A 78 7.92 17.11 1.86
N ARG A 79 7.26 17.90 2.71
CA ARG A 79 5.87 17.65 3.13
C ARG A 79 4.89 17.52 1.95
N PRO A 80 4.90 18.40 0.94
CA PRO A 80 3.94 18.31 -0.17
C PRO A 80 4.11 17.05 -1.01
N THR A 81 5.30 16.45 -1.03
CA THR A 81 5.61 15.26 -1.84
C THR A 81 5.66 13.98 -1.00
N ALA A 82 5.26 14.01 0.27
CA ALA A 82 5.50 12.91 1.20
C ALA A 82 4.84 11.59 0.79
N VAL A 83 3.61 11.63 0.26
CA VAL A 83 2.91 10.43 -0.23
C VAL A 83 3.61 9.87 -1.47
N ALA A 84 4.00 10.72 -2.42
CA ALA A 84 4.75 10.33 -3.61
C ALA A 84 6.11 9.70 -3.22
N GLU A 85 6.84 10.31 -2.30
CA GLU A 85 8.11 9.81 -1.77
C GLU A 85 7.94 8.46 -1.05
N TYR A 86 6.84 8.28 -0.31
CA TYR A 86 6.50 6.97 0.28
C TYR A 86 6.32 5.90 -0.79
N ARG A 87 5.53 6.18 -1.84
CA ARG A 87 5.28 5.24 -2.93
C ARG A 87 6.56 4.93 -3.72
N GLU A 88 7.35 5.93 -4.05
CA GLU A 88 8.64 5.75 -4.73
C GLU A 88 9.61 4.92 -3.88
N MET A 89 9.73 5.22 -2.59
CA MET A 89 10.58 4.43 -1.71
C MET A 89 10.10 2.99 -1.58
N LYS A 90 8.79 2.75 -1.58
CA LYS A 90 8.18 1.42 -1.56
C LYS A 90 8.60 0.61 -2.79
N THR A 91 8.58 1.21 -3.98
CA THR A 91 8.99 0.54 -5.22
C THR A 91 10.49 0.29 -5.25
N ILE A 92 11.33 1.25 -4.84
CA ILE A 92 12.79 1.09 -4.72
C ILE A 92 13.14 -0.06 -3.78
N VAL A 93 12.45 -0.17 -2.64
CA VAL A 93 12.70 -1.27 -1.69
C VAL A 93 12.31 -2.62 -2.31
N ALA A 94 11.13 -2.72 -2.92
CA ALA A 94 10.69 -3.96 -3.59
C ALA A 94 11.69 -4.42 -4.66
N GLN A 95 12.14 -3.51 -5.52
CA GLN A 95 13.13 -3.81 -6.56
C GLN A 95 14.47 -4.27 -5.96
N LYS A 96 14.92 -3.64 -4.87
CA LYS A 96 16.14 -4.10 -4.17
C LYS A 96 15.98 -5.50 -3.57
N TRP A 97 14.82 -5.83 -3.02
CA TRP A 97 14.54 -7.16 -2.48
C TRP A 97 14.51 -8.24 -3.57
N ILE A 98 13.97 -7.91 -4.74
CA ILE A 98 13.96 -8.79 -5.92
C ILE A 98 15.38 -8.98 -6.43
N ALA A 99 16.14 -7.89 -6.59
CA ALA A 99 17.53 -7.94 -7.06
C ALA A 99 18.46 -8.72 -6.12
N SER A 100 18.16 -8.79 -4.82
CA SER A 100 18.94 -9.61 -3.88
C SER A 100 18.65 -11.11 -3.97
N GLY A 101 17.64 -11.52 -4.74
CA GLY A 101 17.23 -12.92 -4.90
C GLY A 101 16.54 -13.53 -3.68
N LEU A 102 16.14 -12.70 -2.70
CA LEU A 102 15.48 -13.15 -1.47
C LEU A 102 13.96 -12.94 -1.52
N ALA A 103 13.47 -12.06 -2.40
CA ALA A 103 12.05 -11.80 -2.51
C ALA A 103 11.32 -12.87 -3.33
N GLN A 104 10.09 -13.12 -2.91
CA GLN A 104 9.06 -13.78 -3.69
C GLN A 104 8.08 -12.71 -4.18
N VAL A 105 7.64 -12.84 -5.43
CA VAL A 105 6.66 -11.94 -6.03
C VAL A 105 5.47 -12.77 -6.47
N GLU A 106 4.29 -12.34 -6.03
CA GLU A 106 3.03 -13.02 -6.28
C GLU A 106 1.96 -12.02 -6.69
N MET A 107 1.18 -12.40 -7.69
CA MET A 107 -0.08 -11.73 -8.00
C MET A 107 -1.15 -12.39 -7.12
N ILE A 108 -1.84 -11.61 -6.30
CA ILE A 108 -2.88 -12.13 -5.42
C ILE A 108 -4.16 -12.27 -6.25
N PRO A 109 -4.63 -13.50 -6.50
CA PRO A 109 -5.89 -13.71 -7.21
C PRO A 109 -7.06 -13.21 -6.35
N PHE A 110 -8.11 -12.72 -7.01
CA PHE A 110 -9.35 -12.34 -6.33
C PHE A 110 -9.91 -13.53 -5.55
N LYS A 111 -10.47 -13.27 -4.36
CA LYS A 111 -10.90 -14.33 -3.45
C LYS A 111 -12.16 -15.05 -3.97
N ASN A 112 -12.95 -14.43 -4.85
CA ASN A 112 -14.15 -15.04 -5.43
C ASN A 112 -14.24 -14.90 -6.96
N LYS A 113 -14.77 -15.93 -7.63
CA LYS A 113 -15.06 -15.91 -9.09
C LYS A 113 -16.11 -14.86 -9.51
N ASN A 114 -16.95 -14.38 -8.59
CA ASN A 114 -17.88 -13.29 -8.85
C ASN A 114 -17.20 -11.90 -8.75
N GLU A 115 -15.96 -11.83 -8.26
CA GLU A 115 -15.12 -10.62 -8.20
C GLU A 115 -14.22 -10.47 -9.43
N GLU A 116 -14.05 -11.53 -10.25
CA GLU A 116 -13.21 -11.52 -11.46
C GLU A 116 -13.77 -10.63 -12.58
N GLU A 117 -15.08 -10.38 -12.63
CA GLU A 117 -15.71 -9.68 -13.76
C GLU A 117 -15.72 -8.14 -13.65
N ASN A 118 -15.29 -7.54 -12.51
CA ASN A 118 -15.63 -6.14 -12.22
C ASN A 118 -14.55 -5.29 -11.53
N HIS A 119 -13.26 -5.65 -11.63
CA HIS A 119 -12.21 -4.83 -11.02
C HIS A 119 -11.18 -4.30 -12.03
N ASP A 120 -11.06 -2.97 -12.05
CA ASP A 120 -10.05 -2.19 -12.76
C ASP A 120 -8.63 -2.39 -12.21
N PHE A 121 -8.46 -3.16 -11.13
CA PHE A 121 -7.20 -3.30 -10.39
C PHE A 121 -6.89 -4.75 -9.98
N ILE A 122 -5.61 -5.04 -9.83
CA ILE A 122 -4.99 -6.28 -9.36
C ILE A 122 -4.06 -5.97 -8.18
N ASP A 123 -3.88 -6.92 -7.26
CA ASP A 123 -2.94 -6.78 -6.15
C ASP A 123 -1.68 -7.61 -6.41
N LEU A 124 -0.53 -6.94 -6.37
CA LEU A 124 0.80 -7.54 -6.43
C LEU A 124 1.43 -7.52 -5.03
N ARG A 125 2.03 -8.63 -4.62
CA ARG A 125 2.74 -8.74 -3.35
C ARG A 125 4.21 -9.08 -3.58
N VAL A 126 5.09 -8.37 -2.89
CA VAL A 126 6.52 -8.67 -2.79
C VAL A 126 6.82 -9.01 -1.33
N THR A 127 7.33 -10.22 -1.09
CA THR A 127 7.55 -10.76 0.25
C THR A 127 9.01 -11.18 0.41
N ILE A 128 9.64 -10.79 1.52
CA ILE A 128 10.81 -11.48 2.05
C ILE A 128 10.35 -12.35 3.21
N ASP A 129 10.57 -13.66 3.09
CA ASP A 129 10.29 -14.62 4.16
C ASP A 129 11.57 -14.93 4.94
N TYR A 130 11.45 -15.03 6.27
CA TYR A 130 12.56 -15.34 7.17
C TYR A 130 12.54 -16.78 7.70
N ASP A 131 11.75 -17.66 7.07
CA ASP A 131 11.55 -19.09 7.36
C ASP A 131 11.14 -19.37 8.81
N ASN A 132 10.41 -18.45 9.44
CA ASN A 132 10.05 -18.56 10.85
C ASN A 132 8.70 -17.91 11.14
N TRP A 133 7.78 -18.60 11.83
CA TRP A 133 6.51 -18.11 12.39
C TRP A 133 5.82 -16.96 11.61
N GLY A 134 5.70 -17.03 10.28
CA GLY A 134 5.09 -15.94 9.49
C GLY A 134 5.78 -14.58 9.61
N TYR A 135 7.00 -14.52 10.17
CA TYR A 135 7.90 -13.39 10.09
C TYR A 135 8.27 -13.21 8.62
N SER A 136 7.59 -12.27 8.01
CA SER A 136 7.80 -11.88 6.63
C SER A 136 7.62 -10.37 6.53
N ASP A 137 8.49 -9.76 5.75
CA ASP A 137 8.33 -8.37 5.37
C ASP A 137 7.59 -8.34 4.03
N ILE A 138 6.46 -7.63 4.00
CA ILE A 138 5.54 -7.63 2.87
C ILE A 138 5.37 -6.21 2.33
N LEU A 139 5.42 -6.06 1.02
CA LEU A 139 5.00 -4.87 0.29
C LEU A 139 3.86 -5.24 -0.64
N SER A 140 2.75 -4.51 -0.59
CA SER A 140 1.57 -4.76 -1.44
C SER A 140 1.34 -3.59 -2.38
N PHE A 141 1.06 -3.85 -3.65
CA PHE A 141 0.84 -2.83 -4.67
C PHE A 141 -0.49 -3.10 -5.35
N ARG A 142 -1.39 -2.13 -5.32
CA ARG A 142 -2.59 -2.14 -6.16
C ARG A 142 -2.21 -1.54 -7.51
N LEU A 143 -2.41 -2.30 -8.59
CA LEU A 143 -2.02 -1.94 -9.96
C LEU A 143 -3.22 -2.08 -10.90
N PRO A 144 -3.27 -1.40 -12.05
CA PRO A 144 -4.37 -1.57 -12.99
C PRO A 144 -4.44 -2.99 -13.57
N ALA A 145 -5.65 -3.52 -13.76
CA ALA A 145 -5.88 -4.90 -14.21
C ALA A 145 -5.28 -5.21 -15.59
N HIS A 146 -5.16 -4.22 -16.48
CA HIS A 146 -4.57 -4.40 -17.81
C HIS A 146 -3.11 -4.88 -17.77
N ILE A 147 -2.39 -4.64 -16.66
CA ILE A 147 -1.02 -5.11 -16.42
C ILE A 147 -0.96 -6.65 -16.36
N GLN A 148 -2.03 -7.31 -15.91
CA GLN A 148 -2.09 -8.77 -15.85
C GLN A 148 -1.84 -9.41 -17.22
N ASN A 149 -2.36 -8.80 -18.29
CA ASN A 149 -2.14 -9.26 -19.66
C ASN A 149 -0.69 -9.04 -20.12
N GLN A 150 -0.04 -7.96 -19.68
CA GLN A 150 1.38 -7.71 -19.96
C GLN A 150 2.25 -8.79 -19.33
N ILE A 151 1.99 -9.13 -18.06
CA ILE A 151 2.74 -10.17 -17.32
C ILE A 151 2.45 -11.56 -17.90
N ALA A 152 1.19 -11.88 -18.22
CA ALA A 152 0.80 -13.20 -18.76
C ALA A 152 1.39 -13.46 -20.17
N SER A 153 1.53 -12.41 -20.97
CA SER A 153 2.18 -12.49 -22.29
C SER A 153 3.66 -12.89 -22.21
N ALA A 154 4.29 -12.65 -21.06
CA ALA A 154 5.66 -12.99 -20.80
C ALA A 154 5.71 -14.36 -20.06
N HIS A 155 5.77 -15.44 -20.84
CA HIS A 155 5.53 -16.84 -20.44
C HIS A 155 6.50 -17.50 -19.42
N LYS A 156 7.00 -16.83 -18.37
CA LYS A 156 7.81 -17.45 -17.30
C LYS A 156 7.66 -16.73 -15.95
N LYS A 157 7.90 -17.42 -14.83
CA LYS A 157 8.01 -16.81 -13.48
C LYS A 157 9.04 -15.66 -13.43
N THR A 158 10.09 -15.72 -14.26
CA THR A 158 11.05 -14.63 -14.46
C THR A 158 10.39 -13.36 -14.98
N ALA A 159 9.38 -13.48 -15.83
CA ALA A 159 8.74 -12.31 -16.43
C ALA A 159 8.06 -11.38 -15.43
N LEU A 160 7.49 -11.93 -14.35
CA LEU A 160 6.91 -11.11 -13.29
C LEU A 160 7.99 -10.32 -12.54
N LEU A 161 9.13 -10.97 -12.26
CA LEU A 161 10.26 -10.32 -11.61
C LEU A 161 10.89 -9.24 -12.50
N ASP A 162 11.06 -9.55 -13.79
CA ASP A 162 11.59 -8.63 -14.79
C ASP A 162 10.65 -7.42 -14.96
N TRP A 163 9.34 -7.69 -15.08
CA TRP A 163 8.33 -6.63 -15.18
C TRP A 163 8.34 -5.70 -13.96
N VAL A 164 8.43 -6.26 -12.73
CA VAL A 164 8.51 -5.45 -11.51
C VAL A 164 9.77 -4.58 -11.48
N ASN A 165 10.91 -5.12 -11.92
CA ASN A 165 12.16 -4.36 -11.96
C ASN A 165 12.12 -3.20 -12.96
N GLU A 166 11.44 -3.38 -14.09
CA GLU A 166 11.43 -2.41 -15.18
C GLU A 166 10.29 -1.39 -15.09
N ASN A 167 9.11 -1.79 -14.62
CA ASN A 167 7.87 -1.03 -14.83
C ASN A 167 7.12 -0.65 -13.54
N LEU A 168 7.46 -1.24 -12.38
CA LEU A 168 6.68 -1.07 -11.15
C LEU A 168 6.60 0.39 -10.70
N THR A 169 7.72 1.10 -10.69
CA THR A 169 7.77 2.48 -10.22
C THR A 169 6.85 3.38 -11.04
N GLU A 170 7.01 3.37 -12.37
CA GLU A 170 6.19 4.17 -13.28
C GLU A 170 4.70 3.83 -13.14
N THR A 171 4.36 2.54 -13.15
CA THR A 171 2.96 2.08 -13.08
C THR A 171 2.28 2.41 -11.75
N TYR A 172 3.01 2.33 -10.63
CA TYR A 172 2.43 2.53 -9.30
C TYR A 172 2.35 4.01 -8.91
N THR A 173 3.31 4.84 -9.35
CA THR A 173 3.29 6.27 -9.03
C THR A 173 2.37 7.07 -9.97
N SER A 174 2.03 6.54 -11.16
CA SER A 174 1.12 7.20 -12.11
C SER A 174 -0.37 7.05 -11.79
N LEU A 175 -0.73 6.40 -10.68
CA LEU A 175 -2.12 6.14 -10.29
C LEU A 175 -2.86 7.37 -9.73
N ASP A 176 -2.20 8.53 -9.65
CA ASP A 176 -2.74 9.76 -9.06
C ASP A 176 -3.25 10.80 -10.09
N ASP A 177 -3.63 10.38 -11.31
CA ASP A 177 -4.37 11.22 -12.26
C ASP A 177 -5.88 10.88 -12.31
#